data_AF-C7IZD9-F1
#
_entry.id   AF-C7IZD9-F1
#
_cell.length_a   1.000
_cell.length_b   1.000
_cell.length_c   1.000
_cell.angle_alpha   90.00
_cell.angle_beta   90.00
_cell.angle_gamma   90.00
#
_symmetry.space_group_name_H-M   'P 1'
#
loop_
_entity.id
_entity.type
_entity.pdbx_description
1 polymer ?
#
loop_
_entity_poly.entity_id
_entity_poly.type
_entity_poly.pdbx_seq_one_letter_code
_entity_poly.pdbx_strand_id
1 'polypeptide(L)'
;QLYKPTYAGFVDVDIAPTGKISLRTLIDHSVVESFGGHGKTAILARVYPTKAVGDKARLFVFNNGESDVKVTNLNAYDMGSAKITTDA
;
A
#
# COMPACT_ATOMS: atom_id res chain seq x y z
N GLN A 1 -5.81 -18.22 -17.42
CA GLN A 1 -4.79 -17.27 -16.90
C GLN A 1 -5.46 -16.39 -15.85
N LEU A 2 -4.87 -16.21 -14.67
CA LEU A 2 -5.45 -15.34 -13.62
C LEU A 2 -5.27 -13.87 -14.03
N TYR A 3 -6.37 -13.12 -14.10
CA TYR A 3 -6.35 -11.68 -14.34
C TYR A 3 -5.59 -10.97 -13.21
N LYS A 4 -4.52 -10.25 -13.55
CA LYS A 4 -3.62 -9.54 -12.62
C LYS A 4 -3.32 -8.16 -13.19
N PRO A 5 -4.29 -7.24 -13.18
CA PRO A 5 -4.08 -5.90 -13.70
C PRO A 5 -3.07 -5.14 -12.84
N THR A 6 -2.37 -4.22 -13.48
CA THR A 6 -1.61 -3.17 -12.81
C THR A 6 -2.42 -1.89 -12.88
N TYR A 7 -2.55 -1.21 -11.75
CA TYR A 7 -3.19 0.10 -11.65
C TYR A 7 -2.12 1.16 -11.35
N ALA A 8 -2.31 2.36 -11.88
CA ALA A 8 -1.36 3.46 -11.72
C ALA A 8 -2.06 4.82 -11.83
N GLY A 9 -1.41 5.85 -11.32
CA GLY A 9 -1.80 7.25 -11.49
C GLY A 9 -0.62 8.17 -11.23
N PHE A 10 -0.58 9.32 -11.88
CA PHE A 10 0.38 10.37 -11.54
C PHE A 10 0.02 10.98 -10.18
N VAL A 11 1.05 11.37 -9.42
CA VAL A 11 0.90 12.04 -8.13
C VAL A 11 1.36 13.48 -8.30
N ASP A 12 0.43 14.42 -8.23
CA ASP A 12 0.73 15.85 -8.35
C ASP A 12 1.37 16.37 -7.06
N VAL A 13 2.68 16.17 -6.87
CA VAL A 13 3.44 16.68 -5.71
C VAL A 13 4.76 17.29 -6.16
N ASP A 14 5.11 18.44 -5.59
CA ASP A 14 6.45 18.99 -5.74
C ASP A 14 7.39 18.36 -4.70
N ILE A 15 8.32 17.55 -5.19
CA ILE A 15 9.33 16.89 -4.35
C ILE A 15 10.61 17.71 -4.22
N ALA A 16 10.82 18.77 -5.02
CA ALA A 16 12.08 19.53 -5.00
C ALA A 16 12.42 20.12 -3.61
N PRO A 17 11.47 20.63 -2.81
CA PRO A 17 11.79 21.21 -1.51
C PRO A 17 12.18 20.20 -0.42
N THR A 18 11.70 18.95 -0.53
CA THR A 18 11.83 17.97 0.57
C THR A 18 12.54 16.68 0.19
N GLY A 19 12.58 16.34 -1.10
CA GLY A 19 13.03 15.04 -1.60
C GLY A 19 12.17 13.86 -1.13
N LYS A 20 10.95 14.11 -0.62
CA LYS A 20 10.10 13.09 0.02
C LYS A 20 8.84 12.82 -0.79
N ILE A 21 8.52 11.55 -0.91
CA ILE A 21 7.20 11.06 -1.33
C ILE A 21 6.61 10.21 -0.20
N SER A 22 5.34 10.42 0.12
CA SER A 22 4.64 9.65 1.15
C SER A 22 3.76 8.58 0.51
N LEU A 23 3.68 7.44 1.17
CA LEU A 23 2.78 6.33 0.82
C LEU A 23 2.16 5.78 2.11
N ARG A 24 0.84 5.65 2.12
CA ARG A 24 0.10 4.88 3.13
C ARG A 24 -0.59 3.73 2.42
N THR A 25 -0.53 2.54 3.02
CA THR A 25 -1.22 1.36 2.47
C THR A 25 -2.04 0.70 3.56
N LEU A 26 -3.33 0.48 3.30
CA LEU A 26 -4.19 -0.40 4.09
C LEU A 26 -4.16 -1.78 3.46
N ILE A 27 -3.93 -2.80 4.28
CA ILE A 27 -3.86 -4.20 3.85
C ILE A 27 -4.90 -4.97 4.65
N ASP A 28 -5.90 -5.52 3.95
CA ASP A 28 -6.93 -6.36 4.55
C ASP A 28 -7.16 -7.58 3.67
N HIS A 29 -6.39 -8.64 3.96
CA HIS A 29 -6.45 -9.94 3.29
C HIS A 29 -6.42 -9.87 1.75
N SER A 30 -7.59 -9.74 1.12
CA SER A 30 -7.76 -9.71 -0.35
C SER A 30 -7.87 -8.31 -0.93
N VAL A 31 -7.72 -7.27 -0.12
CA VAL A 31 -7.81 -5.85 -0.51
C VAL A 31 -6.54 -5.14 -0.08
N VAL A 32 -6.01 -4.30 -0.97
CA VAL A 32 -4.92 -3.38 -0.69
C VAL A 32 -5.29 -2.00 -1.20
N GLU A 33 -5.32 -0.99 -0.33
CA GLU A 33 -5.61 0.40 -0.68
C GLU A 33 -4.38 1.27 -0.45
N SER A 34 -3.84 1.83 -1.52
CA SER A 34 -2.63 2.66 -1.50
C SER A 34 -2.96 4.13 -1.72
N PHE A 35 -2.44 4.99 -0.86
CA PHE A 35 -2.63 6.44 -0.87
C PHE A 35 -1.26 7.13 -1.00
N GLY A 36 -0.97 7.61 -2.20
CA GLY A 36 0.25 8.35 -2.52
C GLY A 36 0.11 9.85 -2.28
N GLY A 37 1.19 10.50 -1.86
CA GLY A 37 1.25 11.96 -1.74
C GLY A 37 0.20 12.53 -0.77
N HIS A 38 0.03 11.90 0.39
CA HIS A 38 -1.01 12.23 1.37
C HIS A 38 -2.45 12.15 0.83
N GLY A 39 -2.71 11.17 -0.05
CA GLY A 39 -4.05 10.90 -0.58
C GLY A 39 -4.38 11.62 -1.88
N LYS A 40 -3.43 12.34 -2.50
CA LYS A 40 -3.59 12.93 -3.83
C LYS A 40 -3.86 11.88 -4.92
N THR A 41 -3.35 10.66 -4.73
CA THR A 41 -3.61 9.53 -5.61
C THR A 41 -4.00 8.33 -4.76
N ALA A 42 -5.17 7.75 -5.04
CA ALA A 42 -5.66 6.55 -4.38
C ALA A 42 -5.79 5.41 -5.39
N ILE A 43 -5.30 4.23 -5.02
CA ILE A 43 -5.35 3.02 -5.84
C ILE A 43 -5.83 1.86 -4.96
N LEU A 44 -6.95 1.25 -5.34
CA LEU A 44 -7.46 0.03 -4.73
C LEU A 44 -7.10 -1.17 -5.60
N ALA A 45 -6.56 -2.22 -4.99
CA ALA A 45 -6.27 -3.50 -5.62
C ALA A 45 -6.97 -4.65 -4.89
N ARG A 46 -7.44 -5.63 -5.65
CA ARG A 46 -7.93 -6.92 -5.14
C ARG A 46 -6.95 -8.02 -5.50
N VAL A 47 -6.54 -8.82 -4.51
CA VAL A 47 -5.57 -9.91 -4.69
C VAL A 47 -6.02 -11.18 -3.97
N TYR A 48 -5.65 -12.34 -4.51
CA TYR A 48 -6.01 -13.65 -3.94
C TYR A 48 -4.78 -14.56 -3.91
N PRO A 49 -3.79 -14.30 -3.02
CA PRO A 49 -2.59 -15.10 -2.93
C PRO A 49 -2.91 -16.51 -2.38
N THR A 50 -2.19 -17.53 -2.86
CA THR A 50 -2.31 -18.91 -2.35
C THR A 50 -1.29 -19.24 -1.27
N LYS A 51 -0.23 -18.41 -1.12
CA LYS A 51 0.87 -18.64 -0.17
C LYS A 51 0.88 -17.64 0.99
N ALA A 52 0.71 -16.35 0.69
CA ALA A 52 0.70 -15.26 1.66
C ALA A 52 -0.72 -15.08 2.24
N VAL A 53 -1.17 -16.04 3.03
CA VAL A 53 -2.50 -16.04 3.66
C VAL A 53 -2.35 -16.05 5.18
N GLY A 54 -3.06 -15.16 5.87
CA GLY A 54 -3.03 -15.05 7.32
C GLY A 54 -1.62 -14.80 7.87
N ASP A 55 -1.22 -15.63 8.83
CA ASP A 55 0.10 -15.60 9.49
C ASP A 55 1.29 -15.86 8.55
N LYS A 56 1.06 -16.31 7.31
CA LYS A 56 2.09 -16.49 6.27
C LYS A 56 2.35 -15.21 5.46
N ALA A 57 1.51 -14.19 5.59
CA ALA A 57 1.74 -12.90 4.95
C ALA A 57 3.01 -12.24 5.52
N ARG A 58 3.73 -11.50 4.68
CA ARG A 58 4.96 -10.79 5.05
C ARG A 58 4.95 -9.41 4.40
N LEU A 59 5.44 -8.41 5.12
CA LEU A 59 5.61 -7.04 4.64
C LEU A 59 7.09 -6.79 4.33
N PHE A 60 7.36 -6.15 3.20
CA PHE A 60 8.71 -5.78 2.78
C PHE A 60 8.74 -4.32 2.33
N VAL A 61 9.88 -3.67 2.53
CA VAL A 61 10.24 -2.40 1.88
C VAL A 61 11.37 -2.71 0.92
N PHE A 62 11.31 -2.21 -0.31
CA PHE A 62 12.27 -2.54 -1.35
C PHE A 62 12.64 -1.32 -2.20
N ASN A 63 13.84 -1.35 -2.76
CA ASN A 63 14.32 -0.45 -3.80
C ASN A 63 14.97 -1.30 -4.89
N ASN A 64 14.38 -1.32 -6.09
CA ASN A 64 14.95 -1.97 -7.27
C ASN A 64 15.49 -0.94 -8.30
N GLY A 65 15.62 0.33 -7.91
CA GLY A 65 16.23 1.37 -8.74
C GLY A 65 17.76 1.37 -8.65
N GLU A 66 18.41 2.04 -9.60
CA GLU A 66 19.87 2.20 -9.63
C GLU A 66 20.38 3.24 -8.62
N SER A 67 19.51 4.15 -8.19
CA SER A 67 19.83 5.20 -7.23
C SER A 67 19.40 4.81 -5.82
N ASP A 68 20.21 5.22 -4.84
CA ASP A 68 19.87 5.06 -3.44
C ASP A 68 18.63 5.87 -3.06
N VAL A 69 17.80 5.28 -2.20
CA VAL A 69 16.65 5.94 -1.57
C VAL A 69 16.72 5.76 -0.07
N LYS A 70 16.24 6.76 0.68
CA LYS A 70 16.23 6.73 2.14
C LYS A 70 14.79 6.69 2.65
N VAL A 71 14.48 5.64 3.42
CA VAL A 71 13.25 5.60 4.22
C VAL A 71 13.43 6.51 5.43
N THR A 72 12.86 7.71 5.40
CA THR A 72 13.01 8.67 6.52
C THR A 72 12.12 8.37 7.71
N ASN A 73 10.99 7.69 7.49
CA ASN A 73 10.07 7.24 8.53
C ASN A 73 9.25 6.06 8.01
N LEU A 74 9.00 5.06 8.85
CA LEU A 74 8.13 3.93 8.55
C LEU A 74 7.38 3.53 9.80
N ASN A 75 6.05 3.60 9.74
CA ASN A 75 5.17 3.13 10.80
C ASN A 75 4.31 1.99 10.24
N ALA A 76 4.32 0.85 10.93
CA ALA A 76 3.47 -0.29 10.64
C ALA A 76 2.65 -0.62 11.89
N TYR A 77 1.35 -0.86 11.70
CA TYR A 77 0.41 -1.14 12.78
C TYR A 77 -0.36 -2.42 12.46
N ASP A 78 -0.47 -3.30 13.43
CA ASP A 78 -1.44 -4.39 13.37
C ASP A 78 -2.84 -3.81 13.58
N MET A 79 -3.72 -4.09 12.63
CA MET A 79 -5.10 -3.60 12.65
C MET A 79 -6.00 -4.66 13.29
N GLY A 80 -6.66 -4.29 14.39
CA GLY A 80 -7.70 -5.13 14.98
C GLY A 80 -8.93 -5.20 14.07
N SER A 81 -9.63 -6.34 14.09
CA SER A 81 -10.87 -6.50 13.33
C SER A 81 -11.94 -5.53 13.82
N ALA A 82 -12.61 -4.85 12.88
CA ALA A 82 -13.76 -4.02 13.19
C ALA A 82 -14.99 -4.88 13.56
N LYS A 83 -15.83 -4.39 14.48
CA LYS A 83 -17.17 -4.94 14.71
C LYS A 83 -18.13 -4.30 13.70
N ILE A 84 -18.35 -4.97 12.59
CA ILE A 84 -19.31 -4.52 11.57
C ILE A 84 -20.66 -5.15 11.90
N THR A 85 -21.63 -4.32 12.29
CA THR A 85 -23.00 -4.77 12.58
C THR A 85 -23.79 -4.99 11.31
N THR A 86 -24.81 -5.84 11.38
CA THR A 86 -25.72 -6.11 10.25
C THR A 86 -26.97 -5.23 10.28
N ASP A 87 -27.11 -4.35 11.27
CA ASP A 87 -28.29 -3.50 11.42
C ASP A 87 -28.22 -2.34 10.43
N ALA A 88 -29.18 -2.32 9.50
CA ALA A 88 -29.45 -1.24 8.57
C ALA A 88 -30.57 -0.33 9.11
#